data_AF-A0A512BQM9-F1
#
_entry.id   AF-A0A512BQM9-F1
#
_cell.length_a   1.000
_cell.length_b   1.000
_cell.length_c   1.000
_cell.angle_alpha   90.00
_cell.angle_beta   90.00
_cell.angle_gamma   90.00
#
_symmetry.space_group_name_H-M   'P 1'
#
loop_
_entity.id
_entity.type
_entity.pdbx_description
1 polymer ?
#
loop_
_entity_poly.entity_id
_entity_poly.type
_entity_poly.pdbx_seq_one_letter_code
_entity_poly.pdbx_strand_id
1 'polypeptide(L)'
;MTAKGSIWKRYGYAWVTLGFFAITLVGHWLFGWFSYVSEQQAHAQPIQFSDYLVLMMRDTFENWQSEFLQLLWQVGGLAFLLYVGSPQSKEGDDRMEAKIDAILKRIDPENAERLIQAIDDNYSGRHTDARHAHR
;
A
#
# COMPACT_ATOMS: atom_id res chain seq x y z
N MET A 1 4.88 -28.13 -23.23
CA MET A 1 4.05 -28.33 -22.01
C MET A 1 4.68 -27.53 -20.89
N THR A 2 4.13 -26.38 -20.52
CA THR A 2 4.65 -25.56 -19.41
C THR A 2 4.32 -26.25 -18.09
N ALA A 3 5.34 -26.61 -17.32
CA ALA A 3 5.15 -27.19 -16.00
C ALA A 3 4.34 -26.18 -15.15
N LYS A 4 3.12 -26.54 -14.73
CA LYS A 4 2.33 -25.75 -13.78
C LYS A 4 3.15 -25.67 -12.48
N GLY A 5 3.77 -24.52 -12.23
CA GLY A 5 4.52 -24.29 -10.99
C GLY A 5 3.62 -24.52 -9.77
N SER A 6 4.09 -25.33 -8.83
CA SER A 6 3.38 -25.66 -7.59
C SER A 6 2.94 -24.39 -6.84
N ILE A 7 1.68 -24.35 -6.40
CA ILE A 7 1.10 -23.22 -5.65
C ILE A 7 1.91 -22.91 -4.38
N TRP A 8 2.51 -23.94 -3.78
CA TRP A 8 3.39 -23.86 -2.62
C TRP A 8 4.69 -23.11 -2.92
N LYS A 9 5.24 -23.25 -4.13
CA LYS A 9 6.42 -22.50 -4.56
C LYS A 9 6.07 -21.08 -5.01
N ARG A 10 4.91 -20.91 -5.67
CA ARG A 10 4.44 -19.57 -6.11
C ARG A 10 4.09 -18.65 -4.95
N TYR A 11 3.48 -19.19 -3.90
CA TYR A 11 3.02 -18.43 -2.74
C TYR A 11 3.79 -18.78 -1.46
N GLY A 12 5.03 -19.27 -1.57
CA GLY A 12 5.81 -19.72 -0.42
C GLY A 12 5.94 -18.66 0.67
N TYR A 13 6.17 -17.40 0.29
CA TYR A 13 6.18 -16.28 1.23
C TYR A 13 4.86 -16.12 1.98
N ALA A 14 3.72 -16.17 1.26
CA ALA A 14 2.41 -16.05 1.89
C ALA A 14 2.13 -17.18 2.89
N TRP A 15 2.53 -18.42 2.56
CA TRP A 15 2.37 -19.57 3.48
C TRP A 15 3.25 -19.46 4.72
N VAL A 16 4.50 -19.04 4.57
CA VAL A 16 5.41 -18.82 5.71
C VAL A 16 4.87 -17.72 6.63
N THR A 17 4.45 -16.59 6.05
CA THR A 17 3.86 -15.48 6.80
C THR A 17 2.56 -15.89 7.49
N LEU A 18 1.68 -16.62 6.80
CA LEU A 18 0.44 -17.15 7.39
C LEU A 18 0.73 -18.12 8.54
N GLY A 19 1.77 -18.95 8.40
CA GLY A 19 2.23 -19.84 9.46
C GLY A 19 2.69 -19.08 10.70
N PHE A 20 3.54 -18.07 10.54
CA PHE A 20 3.94 -17.20 11.65
C PHE A 20 2.74 -16.49 12.28
N PHE A 21 1.85 -15.92 11.46
CA PHE A 21 0.64 -15.25 11.92
C PHE A 21 -0.25 -16.19 12.76
N ALA A 22 -0.49 -17.41 12.29
CA ALA A 22 -1.30 -18.39 13.01
C ALA A 22 -0.66 -18.80 14.34
N ILE A 23 0.66 -19.02 14.36
CA ILE A 23 1.40 -19.36 15.59
C ILE A 23 1.30 -18.22 16.61
N THR A 24 1.51 -16.97 16.17
CA THR A 24 1.43 -15.81 17.06
C THR A 24 0.01 -15.55 17.52
N LEU A 25 -1.00 -15.75 16.66
CA LEU A 25 -2.41 -15.59 17.01
C LEU A 25 -2.83 -16.61 18.06
N VAL A 26 -2.47 -17.89 17.86
CA VAL A 26 -2.72 -18.93 18.86
C VAL A 26 -1.99 -18.61 20.17
N GLY A 27 -0.73 -18.16 20.09
CA GLY A 27 0.03 -17.71 21.26
C GLY A 27 -0.67 -16.57 22.02
N HIS A 28 -1.14 -15.54 21.31
CA HIS A 28 -1.87 -14.41 21.88
C HIS A 28 -3.10 -14.86 22.68
N TRP A 29 -3.90 -15.77 22.10
CA TRP A 29 -5.07 -16.33 22.77
C TRP A 29 -4.67 -17.22 23.96
N LEU A 30 -3.69 -18.10 23.81
CA LEU A 30 -3.20 -18.97 24.90
C LEU A 30 -2.68 -18.17 26.10
N PHE A 31 -1.85 -17.16 25.87
CA PHE A 31 -1.37 -16.30 26.96
C PHE A 31 -2.48 -15.43 27.54
N GLY A 32 -3.42 -14.96 26.71
CA GLY A 32 -4.64 -14.29 27.15
C GLY A 32 -5.47 -15.17 28.09
N TRP A 33 -5.56 -16.48 27.83
CA TRP A 33 -6.27 -17.41 28.70
C TRP A 33 -5.61 -17.50 30.08
N PHE A 34 -4.29 -17.63 30.15
CA PHE A 34 -3.58 -17.65 31.43
C PHE A 34 -3.76 -16.35 32.21
N SER A 35 -3.73 -15.20 31.53
CA SER A 35 -3.98 -13.90 32.14
C SER A 35 -5.42 -13.80 32.68
N TYR A 36 -6.42 -14.14 31.86
CA TYR A 36 -7.83 -14.12 32.23
C TYR A 36 -8.11 -15.02 33.44
N VAL A 37 -7.62 -16.26 33.41
CA VAL A 37 -7.80 -17.20 34.52
C VAL A 37 -7.15 -16.70 35.81
N SER A 38 -5.94 -16.13 35.72
CA SER A 38 -5.25 -15.55 36.88
C SER A 38 -6.02 -14.38 37.48
N GLU A 39 -6.59 -13.52 36.63
CA GLU A 39 -7.38 -12.36 37.05
C GLU A 39 -8.71 -12.76 37.71
N GLN A 40 -9.45 -13.70 37.11
CA GLN A 40 -10.69 -14.21 37.70
C GLN A 40 -10.43 -14.87 39.06
N GLN A 41 -9.34 -15.64 39.20
CA GLN A 41 -8.94 -16.22 40.48
C GLN A 41 -8.60 -15.16 41.53
N ALA A 42 -7.85 -14.12 41.14
CA ALA A 42 -7.49 -13.01 42.04
C ALA A 42 -8.72 -12.24 42.54
N HIS A 43 -9.76 -12.14 41.71
CA HIS A 43 -11.02 -11.46 42.05
C HIS A 43 -12.11 -12.40 42.61
N ALA A 44 -11.80 -13.68 42.84
CA ALA A 44 -12.77 -14.70 43.27
C ALA A 44 -14.03 -14.77 42.38
N GLN A 45 -13.85 -14.53 41.09
CA GLN A 45 -14.90 -14.55 40.07
C GLN A 45 -14.93 -15.90 39.34
N PRO A 46 -16.09 -16.31 38.80
CA PRO A 46 -16.19 -17.54 38.03
C PRO A 46 -15.45 -17.43 36.69
N ILE A 47 -14.72 -18.48 36.32
CA ILE A 47 -14.08 -18.58 35.01
C ILE A 47 -15.14 -18.97 33.98
N GLN A 48 -15.49 -18.05 33.08
CA GLN A 48 -16.48 -18.29 32.03
C GLN A 48 -15.82 -18.19 30.65
N PHE A 49 -15.94 -19.26 29.87
CA PHE A 49 -15.33 -19.30 28.53
C PHE A 49 -15.98 -18.30 27.56
N SER A 50 -17.27 -18.02 27.71
CA SER A 50 -17.97 -17.00 26.92
C SER A 50 -17.35 -15.61 27.09
N ASP A 51 -17.05 -15.23 28.32
CA ASP A 51 -16.51 -13.92 28.65
C ASP A 51 -15.08 -13.78 28.13
N TYR A 52 -14.29 -14.85 28.28
CA TYR A 52 -12.97 -14.94 27.67
C TYR A 52 -13.01 -14.80 26.14
N LEU A 53 -13.95 -15.48 25.45
CA LEU A 53 -14.10 -15.35 24.00
C LEU A 53 -14.43 -13.91 23.59
N VAL A 54 -15.39 -13.26 24.25
CA VAL A 54 -15.76 -11.88 23.93
C VAL A 54 -14.58 -10.94 24.19
N LEU A 55 -13.89 -11.11 25.32
CA LEU A 55 -12.71 -10.34 25.69
C LEU A 55 -11.61 -10.46 24.64
N MET A 56 -11.19 -11.69 24.32
CA MET A 56 -10.12 -11.91 23.36
C MET A 56 -10.50 -11.53 21.93
N MET A 57 -11.77 -11.69 21.53
CA MET A 57 -12.25 -11.17 20.25
C MET A 57 -12.12 -9.66 20.21
N ARG A 58 -12.61 -8.95 21.23
CA ARG A 58 -12.49 -7.49 21.32
C ARG A 58 -11.02 -7.07 21.22
N ASP A 59 -10.15 -7.65 22.05
CA ASP A 59 -8.73 -7.28 22.09
C ASP A 59 -8.04 -7.56 20.73
N THR A 60 -8.37 -8.68 20.07
CA THR A 60 -7.88 -9.00 18.72
C THR A 60 -8.37 -7.99 17.69
N PHE A 61 -9.67 -7.62 17.73
CA PHE A 61 -10.26 -6.69 16.77
C PHE A 61 -9.81 -5.24 16.98
N GLU A 62 -9.61 -4.80 18.23
CA GLU A 62 -9.07 -3.48 18.55
C GLU A 62 -7.63 -3.34 18.03
N ASN A 63 -6.79 -4.36 18.25
CA ASN A 63 -5.44 -4.39 17.69
C ASN A 63 -5.46 -4.43 16.16
N TRP A 64 -6.34 -5.24 15.56
CA TRP A 64 -6.47 -5.29 14.10
C TRP A 64 -6.93 -3.95 13.53
N GLN A 65 -7.93 -3.32 14.14
CA GLN A 65 -8.48 -2.02 13.74
C GLN A 65 -7.40 -0.94 13.74
N SER A 66 -6.63 -0.82 14.82
CA SER A 66 -5.61 0.21 14.96
C SER A 66 -4.48 0.05 13.95
N GLU A 67 -3.98 -1.18 13.77
CA GLU A 67 -2.94 -1.50 12.80
C GLU A 67 -3.42 -1.28 11.35
N PHE A 68 -4.66 -1.65 11.02
CA PHE A 68 -5.22 -1.40 9.70
C PHE A 68 -5.36 0.11 9.43
N LEU A 69 -5.86 0.86 10.40
CA LEU A 69 -5.99 2.32 10.29
C LEU A 69 -4.61 2.97 10.14
N GLN A 70 -3.62 2.51 10.90
CA GLN A 70 -2.24 2.99 10.78
C GLN A 70 -1.67 2.72 9.39
N LEU A 71 -1.75 1.49 8.88
CA LEU A 71 -1.22 1.14 7.55
C LEU A 71 -1.95 1.89 6.43
N LEU A 72 -3.28 2.00 6.53
CA LEU A 72 -4.10 2.75 5.58
C LEU A 72 -3.73 4.24 5.58
N TRP A 73 -3.52 4.83 6.75
CA TRP A 73 -3.11 6.22 6.86
C TRP A 73 -1.67 6.43 6.37
N GLN A 74 -0.75 5.55 6.73
CA GLN A 74 0.65 5.63 6.31
C GLN A 74 0.81 5.50 4.80
N VAL A 75 0.09 4.60 4.14
CA VAL A 75 0.22 4.40 2.69
C VAL A 75 -0.76 5.29 1.94
N GLY A 76 -2.05 5.16 2.24
CA GLY A 76 -3.12 5.89 1.56
C GLY A 76 -3.15 7.38 1.92
N GLY A 77 -3.02 7.70 3.21
CA GLY A 77 -2.95 9.10 3.66
C GLY A 77 -1.71 9.82 3.14
N LEU A 78 -0.54 9.17 3.16
CA LEU A 78 0.68 9.74 2.55
C LEU A 78 0.54 9.88 1.03
N ALA A 79 0.02 8.87 0.33
CA ALA A 79 -0.22 8.97 -1.11
C ALA A 79 -1.19 10.10 -1.46
N PHE A 80 -2.25 10.27 -0.67
CA PHE A 80 -3.20 11.38 -0.82
C PHE A 80 -2.55 12.75 -0.58
N LEU A 81 -1.76 12.90 0.49
CA LEU A 81 -1.04 14.14 0.78
C LEU A 81 0.03 14.46 -0.27
N LEU A 82 0.72 13.47 -0.81
CA LEU A 82 1.63 13.66 -1.94
C LEU A 82 0.88 14.07 -3.21
N TYR A 83 -0.25 13.44 -3.49
CA TYR A 83 -1.07 13.76 -4.66
C TYR A 83 -1.65 15.18 -4.60
N VAL A 84 -2.21 15.59 -3.45
CA VAL A 84 -2.81 16.92 -3.27
C VAL A 84 -1.76 18.00 -2.99
N GLY A 85 -0.70 17.64 -2.27
CA GLY A 85 0.33 18.55 -1.78
C GLY A 85 1.56 18.70 -2.68
N SER A 86 1.68 17.93 -3.78
CA SER A 86 2.77 18.12 -4.74
C SER A 86 2.27 18.81 -6.03
N PRO A 87 2.34 20.16 -6.10
CA PRO A 87 2.34 20.87 -7.38
C PRO A 87 3.59 20.53 -8.22
N GLN A 88 4.67 20.08 -7.57
CA GLN A 88 5.95 19.77 -8.22
C GLN A 88 5.93 18.56 -9.14
N SER A 89 5.00 17.62 -9.00
CA SER A 89 4.93 16.45 -9.91
C SER A 89 4.41 16.88 -11.29
N LYS A 90 3.37 17.72 -11.34
CA LYS A 90 2.83 18.26 -12.60
C LYS A 90 3.77 19.28 -13.24
N GLU A 91 4.26 20.25 -12.46
CA GLU A 91 5.21 21.25 -12.99
C GLU A 91 6.59 20.65 -13.30
N GLY A 92 6.96 19.55 -12.66
CA GLY A 92 8.24 18.88 -12.85
C GLY A 92 8.36 18.23 -14.22
N ASP A 93 7.34 17.46 -14.61
CA ASP A 93 7.31 16.76 -15.90
C ASP A 93 7.14 17.75 -17.06
N ASP A 94 6.21 18.71 -16.97
CA ASP A 94 6.02 19.74 -17.99
C ASP A 94 7.29 20.59 -18.20
N ARG A 95 7.97 20.95 -17.10
CA ARG A 95 9.22 21.71 -17.16
C ARG A 95 10.39 20.86 -17.68
N MET A 96 10.41 19.56 -17.40
CA MET A 96 11.42 18.64 -17.94
C MET A 96 11.24 18.48 -19.44
N GLU A 97 10.00 18.25 -19.88
CA GLU A 97 9.63 18.14 -21.29
C GLU A 97 10.00 19.41 -22.06
N ALA A 98 9.64 20.59 -21.54
CA ALA A 98 10.01 21.88 -22.13
C ALA A 98 11.54 22.07 -22.25
N LYS A 99 12.32 21.58 -21.28
CA LYS A 99 13.80 21.61 -21.34
C LYS A 99 14.34 20.66 -22.40
N ILE A 100 13.78 19.45 -22.52
CA ILE A 100 14.17 18.46 -23.53
C ILE A 100 13.85 18.98 -24.94
N ASP A 101 12.66 19.55 -25.14
CA ASP A 101 12.25 20.17 -26.41
C ASP A 101 13.21 21.29 -26.82
N ALA A 102 13.59 22.14 -25.86
CA ALA A 102 14.55 23.23 -26.09
C ALA A 102 15.95 22.71 -26.47
N ILE A 103 16.38 21.59 -25.89
CA ILE A 103 17.65 20.93 -26.25
C ILE A 103 17.56 20.33 -27.64
N LEU A 104 16.48 19.61 -27.97
CA LEU A 104 16.32 18.95 -29.26
C LEU A 104 16.31 19.97 -30.41
N LYS A 105 15.57 21.07 -30.23
CA LYS A 105 15.54 22.20 -31.19
C LYS A 105 16.90 22.84 -31.40
N ARG A 106 17.82 22.74 -30.43
CA ARG A 106 19.17 23.29 -30.53
C ARG A 106 20.18 22.32 -31.14
N ILE A 107 19.95 21.02 -31.03
CA ILE A 107 20.82 19.96 -31.57
C ILE A 107 20.48 19.64 -33.03
N ASP A 108 19.18 19.52 -33.36
CA ASP A 108 18.70 19.19 -34.71
C ASP A 108 17.49 20.06 -35.08
N PRO A 109 17.71 21.33 -35.45
CA PRO A 109 16.63 22.27 -35.73
C PRO A 109 15.77 21.88 -36.94
N GLU A 110 16.30 21.09 -37.89
CA GLU A 110 15.56 20.72 -39.11
C GLU A 110 14.55 19.60 -38.85
N ASN A 111 14.87 18.64 -37.97
CA ASN A 111 14.00 17.49 -37.69
C ASN A 111 13.32 17.54 -36.32
N ALA A 112 13.72 18.44 -35.42
CA ALA A 112 13.21 18.49 -34.04
C ALA A 112 11.68 18.54 -33.96
N GLU A 113 11.02 19.38 -34.77
CA GLU A 113 9.56 19.49 -34.72
C GLU A 113 8.86 18.20 -35.14
N ARG A 114 9.37 17.51 -36.17
CA ARG A 114 8.83 16.23 -36.61
C ARG A 114 9.04 15.14 -35.58
N LEU A 115 10.19 15.13 -34.91
CA LEU A 115 10.50 14.14 -33.88
C LEU A 115 9.62 14.33 -32.65
N ILE A 116 9.46 15.57 -32.17
CA ILE A 116 8.60 15.90 -31.02
C ILE A 116 7.16 15.48 -31.35
N GLN A 117 6.65 15.86 -32.52
CA GLN A 117 5.29 15.52 -32.92
C GLN A 117 5.06 14.00 -33.04
N ALA A 118 6.02 13.27 -33.60
CA ALA A 118 5.94 11.81 -33.69
C ALA A 118 5.98 11.12 -32.31
N ILE A 119 6.70 11.69 -31.35
CA ILE A 119 6.72 11.21 -29.95
C ILE A 119 5.37 11.51 -29.29
N ASP A 120 4.88 12.74 -29.41
CA ASP A 120 3.59 13.13 -28.84
C ASP A 120 2.44 12.25 -29.37
N ASP A 121 2.39 12.00 -30.68
CA ASP A 121 1.35 11.17 -31.29
C ASP A 121 1.37 9.72 -30.78
N ASN A 122 2.57 9.13 -30.67
CA ASN A 122 2.75 7.75 -30.19
C ASN A 122 2.46 7.57 -28.70
N TYR A 123 2.56 8.64 -27.90
CA TYR A 123 2.44 8.59 -26.43
C TYR A 123 1.24 9.38 -25.89
N SER A 124 0.44 9.99 -26.78
CA SER A 124 -0.77 10.79 -26.51
C SER A 124 -1.78 10.17 -25.52
N GLY A 125 -1.82 8.85 -25.37
CA GLY A 125 -2.69 8.16 -24.40
C GLY A 125 -2.17 8.13 -22.95
N ARG A 126 -0.99 8.69 -22.66
CA ARG A 126 -0.34 8.65 -21.32
C ARG A 126 -0.30 9.99 -20.59
N HIS A 127 -0.66 11.10 -21.25
CA HIS A 127 -0.71 12.42 -20.64
C HIS A 127 -2.09 12.68 -20.03
N THR A 128 -2.19 12.65 -18.70
CA THR A 128 -3.38 13.09 -17.96
C THR A 128 -3.50 14.61 -17.81
N ASP A 129 -2.55 15.40 -18.31
CA ASP A 129 -2.63 16.86 -18.25
C ASP A 129 -2.64 17.48 -19.65
N ALA A 130 -3.75 18.13 -19.96
CA ALA A 130 -3.88 18.95 -21.15
C ALA A 130 -2.99 20.18 -21.00
N ARG A 131 -1.98 20.32 -21.87
CA ARG A 131 -1.11 21.51 -22.04
C ARG A 131 -1.88 22.85 -22.24
N HIS A 132 -3.22 22.84 -22.27
CA HIS A 132 -4.08 23.98 -22.61
C HIS A 132 -5.30 24.17 -21.69
N ALA A 133 -5.24 23.79 -20.41
CA ALA A 133 -6.33 24.07 -19.46
C ALA A 133 -6.35 25.51 -18.90
N HIS A 134 -5.33 26.33 -19.19
CA HIS A 134 -5.27 27.71 -18.73
C HIS A 134 -4.99 28.69 -19.89
N ARG A 135 -6.08 29.22 -20.44
CA ARG A 135 -6.14 30.57 -21.03
C ARG A 135 -7.28 31.33 -20.39
#